data_AF-A0A6G3XZ52-F1
#
_entry.id   AF-A0A6G3XZ52-F1
#
_cell.length_a   1.000
_cell.length_b   1.000
_cell.length_c   1.000
_cell.angle_alpha   90.00
_cell.angle_beta   90.00
_cell.angle_gamma   90.00
#
_symmetry.space_group_name_H-M   'P 1'
#
loop_
_entity.id
_entity.type
_entity.pdbx_description
1 polymer ?
#
loop_
_entity_poly.entity_id
_entity_poly.type
_entity_poly.pdbx_seq_one_letter_code
_entity_poly.pdbx_strand_id
1 'polypeptide(L)' 'GCDKSTPALLMGAASADLPTVFVPAGPMLPGHWRNEVLGSGTDMWKYWDERRAGNIGDCEMAELENGLARS' A
#
# COMPACT_ATOMS: atom_id res chain seq x y z
N GLY A 1 -1.19 -10.72 -1.21
CA GLY A 1 -0.43 -10.94 0.03
C GLY A 1 -0.29 -9.61 0.74
N CYS A 2 -0.29 -9.61 2.06
CA CYS A 2 -0.01 -8.43 2.89
C CYS A 2 1.25 -8.69 3.72
N ASP A 3 1.86 -7.63 4.25
CA ASP A 3 3.15 -7.64 4.94
C ASP A 3 3.35 -8.85 5.87
N LYS A 4 2.39 -9.10 6.75
CA LYS A 4 2.48 -10.19 7.75
C LYS A 4 2.06 -11.57 7.25
N SER A 5 1.37 -11.65 6.11
CA SER A 5 0.89 -12.93 5.58
C SER A 5 2.03 -13.84 5.13
N THR A 6 3.08 -13.28 4.54
CA THR A 6 4.23 -14.03 4.03
C THR A 6 4.99 -14.76 5.15
N PRO A 7 5.50 -14.08 6.20
CA PRO A 7 6.19 -14.78 7.28
C PRO A 7 5.24 -15.72 8.06
N ALA A 8 3.98 -15.34 8.28
CA ALA A 8 3.03 -16.19 8.99
C ALA A 8 2.81 -17.55 8.30
N LEU A 9 2.59 -17.52 6.97
CA LEU A 9 2.39 -18.74 6.18
C LEU A 9 3.67 -19.58 6.12
N LEU A 10 4.83 -18.95 5.92
CA LEU A 10 6.10 -19.67 5.84
C LEU A 10 6.51 -20.31 7.17
N MET A 11 6.32 -19.61 8.29
CA MET A 11 6.61 -20.16 9.62
C MET A 11 5.69 -21.34 9.97
N GLY A 12 4.40 -21.25 9.63
CA GLY A 12 3.46 -22.36 9.81
C GLY A 12 3.81 -23.58 8.95
N ALA A 13 4.12 -23.36 7.67
CA ALA A 13 4.56 -24.42 6.76
C ALA A 13 5.84 -25.10 7.24
N ALA A 14 6.85 -24.31 7.66
CA ALA A 14 8.09 -24.83 8.20
C ALA A 14 7.88 -25.64 9.49
N SER A 15 6.93 -25.24 10.34
CA SER A 15 6.60 -25.98 11.57
C SER A 15 5.89 -27.31 11.30
N ALA A 16 5.21 -27.45 10.15
CA ALA A 16 4.54 -28.69 9.74
C ALA A 16 5.47 -29.66 8.99
N ASP A 17 6.59 -29.18 8.46
CA ASP A 17 7.60 -29.96 7.72
C ASP A 17 7.03 -30.80 6.56
N LEU A 18 6.15 -30.19 5.76
CA LEU A 18 5.56 -30.78 4.57
C LEU A 18 6.02 -30.07 3.29
N PRO A 19 6.04 -30.75 2.13
CA PRO A 19 6.31 -30.11 0.84
C PRO A 19 5.35 -28.94 0.60
N THR A 20 5.89 -27.73 0.47
CA THR A 20 5.14 -26.49 0.38
C THR A 20 5.75 -25.54 -0.64
N VAL A 21 4.92 -24.71 -1.27
CA VAL A 21 5.32 -23.65 -2.20
C VAL A 21 4.52 -22.39 -1.91
N PHE A 22 5.19 -21.25 -1.80
CA PHE A 22 4.55 -19.95 -1.60
C PHE A 22 4.47 -19.19 -2.92
N VAL A 23 3.29 -18.68 -3.25
CA VAL A 23 3.04 -17.88 -4.46
C VAL A 23 2.65 -16.47 -4.05
N PRO A 24 3.53 -15.46 -4.22
CA PRO A 24 3.19 -14.08 -3.89
C PRO A 24 2.14 -13.54 -4.87
N ALA A 25 1.15 -12.80 -4.36
CA ALA A 25 0.09 -12.22 -5.19
C ALA A 25 0.58 -11.07 -6.10
N GLY A 26 1.72 -10.45 -5.78
CA GLY A 26 2.27 -9.29 -6.48
C GLY A 26 1.83 -7.94 -5.88
N PRO A 27 2.49 -6.84 -6.31
CA PRO A 27 2.15 -5.48 -5.91
C PRO A 27 0.95 -4.92 -6.70
N MET A 28 0.35 -3.86 -6.17
CA MET A 28 -0.66 -3.06 -6.88
C MET A 28 -0.02 -2.24 -8.02
N LEU A 29 -0.85 -1.77 -8.96
CA LEU A 29 -0.42 -0.80 -9.97
C LEU A 29 -0.12 0.57 -9.33
N PRO A 30 0.78 1.39 -9.92
CA PRO A 30 1.09 2.72 -9.39
C PRO A 30 -0.16 3.62 -9.32
N GLY A 31 -0.38 4.32 -8.21
CA GLY A 31 -1.44 5.32 -8.09
C GLY A 31 -1.14 6.58 -8.89
N HIS A 32 -2.15 7.41 -9.16
CA HIS A 32 -1.97 8.70 -9.83
C HIS A 32 -2.90 9.77 -9.27
N TRP A 33 -2.38 10.98 -9.12
CA TRP A 33 -3.17 12.16 -8.77
C TRP A 33 -2.54 13.42 -9.37
N ARG A 34 -3.32 14.20 -10.14
CA ARG A 34 -2.91 15.48 -10.75
C ARG A 34 -1.54 15.43 -11.46
N ASN A 35 -1.38 14.46 -12.36
CA ASN A 35 -0.15 14.15 -13.12
C ASN A 35 1.03 13.60 -12.30
N GLU A 36 0.89 13.46 -10.98
CA GLU A 36 1.90 12.81 -10.15
C GLU A 36 1.63 11.31 -10.03
N VAL A 37 2.71 10.53 -9.94
CA VAL A 37 2.65 9.11 -9.59
C VAL A 37 2.70 9.01 -8.08
N LEU A 38 1.79 8.23 -7.50
CA LEU A 38 1.67 8.05 -6.05
C LEU A 38 2.24 6.70 -5.62
N GLY A 39 3.07 6.74 -4.57
CA GLY A 39 3.54 5.61 -3.79
C GLY A 39 2.62 5.34 -2.60
N SER A 40 2.10 4.11 -2.53
CA SER A 40 1.25 3.66 -1.42
C SER A 40 2.02 3.73 -0.09
N GLY A 41 1.42 4.39 0.91
CA GLY A 41 2.05 4.66 2.20
C GLY A 41 2.91 5.91 2.20
N THR A 42 3.97 5.98 1.39
CA THR A 42 4.94 7.11 1.41
C THR A 42 4.29 8.44 1.09
N ASP A 43 3.52 8.53 0.00
CA ASP A 43 2.87 9.79 -0.37
C ASP A 43 1.69 10.13 0.55
N MET A 44 1.02 9.13 1.12
CA MET A 44 -0.01 9.39 2.11
C MET A 44 0.55 10.19 3.31
N TRP A 45 1.73 9.82 3.80
CA TRP A 45 2.40 10.57 4.87
C TRP A 45 2.79 11.99 4.44
N LYS A 46 3.37 12.13 3.25
CA LYS A 46 3.76 13.43 2.68
C LYS A 46 2.57 14.39 2.61
N TYR A 47 1.46 13.96 1.99
CA TYR A 47 0.28 14.81 1.82
C TYR A 47 -0.49 14.99 3.13
N TRP A 48 -0.43 14.04 4.06
CA TRP A 48 -0.94 14.27 5.42
C TRP A 48 -0.26 15.46 6.11
N ASP A 49 1.06 15.60 5.95
CA ASP A 49 1.79 16.75 6.49
C ASP A 49 1.41 18.05 5.75
N GLU A 50 1.21 18.02 4.43
CA GLU A 50 0.70 19.16 3.64
C GLU A 50 -0.70 19.59 4.10
N ARG A 51 -1.57 18.63 4.44
CA ARG A 51 -2.92 18.92 4.97
C ARG A 51 -2.82 19.64 6.30
N ARG A 52 -1.93 19.18 7.18
CA ARG A 52 -1.67 19.81 8.48
C ARG A 52 -1.04 21.19 8.35
N ALA A 53 -0.25 21.41 7.31
CA ALA A 53 0.29 22.72 6.96
C ALA A 53 -0.77 23.68 6.35
N GLY A 54 -1.94 23.15 5.98
CA GLY A 54 -3.03 23.93 5.35
C GLY A 54 -2.87 24.12 3.84
N ASN A 55 -1.95 23.39 3.21
CA ASN A 55 -1.67 23.50 1.77
C ASN A 55 -2.63 22.67 0.91
N ILE A 56 -3.27 21.66 1.50
CA ILE A 56 -4.32 20.86 0.86
C ILE A 56 -5.54 20.75 1.77
N GLY A 57 -6.73 20.83 1.17
CA GLY A 57 -8.00 20.73 1.87
C GLY A 57 -8.55 19.30 1.93
N ASP A 58 -9.74 19.18 2.50
CA ASP A 58 -10.44 17.90 2.65
C ASP A 58 -10.82 17.29 1.29
N CYS A 59 -11.16 18.13 0.31
CA CYS A 59 -11.48 17.69 -1.05
C CYS A 59 -10.24 17.11 -1.74
N GLU A 60 -9.09 17.80 -1.70
CA GLU A 60 -7.84 17.29 -2.25
C GLU A 60 -7.42 15.97 -1.61
N MET A 61 -7.59 15.85 -0.29
CA MET A 61 -7.31 14.59 0.43
C MET A 61 -8.20 13.45 -0.03
N ALA A 62 -9.50 13.69 -0.22
CA ALA A 62 -10.43 12.68 -0.73
C ALA A 62 -10.10 12.26 -2.17
N GLU A 63 -9.69 13.20 -3.03
CA GLU A 63 -9.21 12.87 -4.38
C GLU A 63 -7.94 12.00 -4.33
N LEU A 64 -7.00 12.36 -3.45
CA LEU A 64 -5.73 11.65 -3.30
C LEU A 64 -5.93 10.22 -2.80
N GLU A 65 -6.78 10.03 -1.78
CA GLU A 65 -7.11 8.70 -1.25
C GLU A 65 -7.69 7.78 -2.33
N ASN A 66 -8.57 8.31 -3.19
CA ASN A 66 -9.15 7.57 -4.31
C ASN A 66 -8.10 7.24 -5.41
N GLY A 67 -7.12 8.10 -5.62
CA GLY A 67 -6.05 7.90 -6.62
C GLY A 67 -4.92 6.98 -6.17
N LEU A 68 -4.81 6.70 -4.86
CA LEU A 68 -3.65 6.03 -4.26
C LEU A 68 -3.64 4.50 -4.46
N ALA A 69 -4.78 3.85 -4.25
CA ALA A 69 -4.89 2.39 -4.22
C ALA A 69 -5.80 1.89 -5.36
N ARG A 70 -5.20 1.58 -6.51
CA ARG A 70 -5.89 0.99 -7.67
C ARG A 70 -5.31 -0.39 -8.04
N SER A 71 -6.18 -1.32 -8.36
CA SER A 71 -5.86 -2.69 -8.76
C SER A 71 -6.35 -3.00 -10.16
#